data_AF-A0A2G2BSR7-F1
#
_entry.id   AF-A0A2G2BSR7-F1
#
_cell.length_a   1.000
_cell.length_b   1.000
_cell.length_c   1.000
_cell.angle_alpha   90.00
_cell.angle_beta   90.00
_cell.angle_gamma   90.00
#
_symmetry.space_group_name_H-M   'P 1'
#
loop_
_entity.id
_entity.type
_entity.pdbx_description
1 polymer ?
#
loop_
_entity_poly.entity_id
_entity_poly.type
_entity_poly.pdbx_seq_one_letter_code
_entity_poly.pdbx_strand_id
1 'polypeptide(L)'
;MPRARANIDTTGFLIPKRHPVRSDKYKASFKGRPCFVCGAQDGTIVPAHVNYHNFARGFKASDARIAALCKKCHDEHDGCGDIAWWWMVNYVLPLLESNYEEWKNG
;
A
#
# COMPACT_ATOMS: atom_id res chain seq x y z
N MET A 1 -13.53 -25.98 -37.51
CA MET A 1 -12.09 -25.76 -37.77
C MET A 1 -11.52 -24.95 -36.61
N PRO A 2 -10.60 -25.47 -35.79
CA PRO A 2 -10.02 -24.71 -34.69
C PRO A 2 -9.03 -23.69 -35.25
N ARG A 3 -9.19 -22.41 -34.88
CA ARG A 3 -8.25 -21.35 -35.24
C ARG A 3 -6.94 -21.57 -34.46
N ALA A 4 -5.83 -21.77 -35.16
CA ALA A 4 -4.51 -21.80 -34.55
C ALA A 4 -4.27 -20.48 -33.81
N ARG A 5 -4.06 -20.54 -32.49
CA ARG A 5 -3.61 -19.39 -31.71
C ARG A 5 -2.15 -19.18 -32.06
N ALA A 6 -1.79 -18.02 -32.59
CA ALA A 6 -0.40 -17.66 -32.82
C ALA A 6 0.35 -17.72 -31.47
N ASN A 7 1.45 -18.45 -31.43
CA ASN A 7 2.36 -18.45 -30.29
C ASN A 7 3.05 -17.08 -30.26
N ILE A 8 2.53 -16.17 -29.45
CA ILE A 8 3.18 -14.89 -29.19
C ILE A 8 4.38 -15.21 -28.30
N ASP A 9 5.58 -15.00 -28.82
CA ASP A 9 6.80 -15.06 -28.03
C ASP A 9 6.83 -13.88 -27.05
N THR A 10 6.48 -14.15 -25.79
CA THR A 10 6.48 -13.17 -24.70
C THR A 10 7.85 -12.97 -24.08
N THR A 11 8.90 -13.62 -24.58
CA THR A 11 10.24 -13.56 -23.97
C THR A 11 10.96 -12.22 -24.23
N GLY A 12 10.55 -11.47 -25.26
CA GLY A 12 11.15 -10.18 -25.63
C GLY A 12 10.55 -8.93 -24.99
N PHE A 13 9.41 -9.03 -24.30
CA PHE A 13 8.73 -7.89 -23.65
C PHE A 13 8.34 -8.25 -22.21
N LEU A 14 9.33 -8.67 -21.41
CA LEU A 14 9.12 -9.03 -20.01
C LEU A 14 9.07 -7.76 -19.15
N ILE A 15 7.92 -7.12 -19.04
CA ILE A 15 7.67 -6.21 -17.91
C ILE A 15 7.76 -7.08 -16.64
N PRO A 16 8.75 -6.87 -15.76
CA PRO A 16 8.90 -7.72 -14.59
C PRO A 16 7.68 -7.59 -13.68
N LYS A 17 7.20 -8.73 -13.15
CA LYS A 17 6.11 -8.72 -12.19
C LYS A 17 6.54 -7.91 -10.97
N ARG A 18 5.73 -6.92 -10.57
CA ARG A 18 5.98 -6.16 -9.35
C ARG A 18 5.90 -7.08 -8.14
N HIS A 19 6.99 -7.15 -7.37
CA HIS A 19 7.00 -7.79 -6.06
C HIS A 19 6.78 -6.73 -4.97
N PRO A 20 5.69 -6.80 -4.18
CA PRO A 20 5.46 -5.85 -3.11
C PRO A 20 6.47 -6.06 -1.97
N VAL A 21 6.90 -4.97 -1.33
CA VAL A 21 7.73 -5.05 -0.12
C VAL A 21 6.95 -5.74 0.99
N ARG A 22 7.61 -6.65 1.71
CA ARG A 22 7.09 -7.33 2.90
C ARG A 22 8.11 -7.25 4.02
N SER A 23 7.74 -6.67 5.15
CA SER A 23 8.64 -6.48 6.29
C SER A 23 7.88 -6.47 7.61
N ASP A 24 8.04 -7.54 8.39
CA ASP A 24 7.50 -7.62 9.75
C ASP A 24 8.15 -6.60 10.68
N LYS A 25 9.45 -6.34 10.49
CA LYS A 25 10.19 -5.33 11.25
C LYS A 25 9.62 -3.93 11.02
N TYR A 26 9.29 -3.60 9.77
CA TYR A 26 8.71 -2.30 9.46
C TYR A 26 7.34 -2.15 10.11
N LYS A 27 6.46 -3.15 9.99
CA LYS A 27 5.14 -3.15 10.67
C LYS A 27 5.26 -3.01 12.18
N ALA A 28 6.22 -3.71 12.80
CA ALA A 28 6.46 -3.61 14.24
C ALA A 28 6.89 -2.20 14.68
N SER A 29 7.58 -1.44 13.80
CA SER A 29 8.01 -0.06 14.08
C SER A 29 6.87 0.94 14.21
N PHE A 30 5.63 0.54 13.88
CA PHE A 30 4.44 1.39 13.99
C PHE A 30 3.84 1.36 15.41
N LYS A 31 4.29 0.42 16.26
CA LYS A 31 3.86 0.35 17.65
C LYS A 31 4.23 1.65 18.39
N GLY A 32 3.24 2.30 18.99
CA GLY A 32 3.41 3.54 19.74
C GLY A 32 3.44 4.82 18.89
N ARG A 33 3.36 4.72 17.56
CA ARG A 33 3.21 5.91 16.70
C ARG A 33 1.81 6.53 16.87
N PRO A 34 1.67 7.86 16.82
CA PRO A 34 0.37 8.51 16.75
C PRO A 34 -0.29 8.25 15.39
N CYS A 35 -1.62 8.34 15.34
CA CYS A 35 -2.36 8.29 14.07
C CYS A 35 -1.89 9.41 13.13
N PHE A 36 -1.57 9.07 11.87
CA PHE A 36 -1.08 10.04 10.88
C PHE A 36 -2.14 11.03 10.40
N VAL A 37 -3.42 10.73 10.62
CA VAL A 37 -4.54 11.59 10.21
C VAL A 37 -4.99 12.49 11.35
N CYS A 38 -5.25 11.93 12.53
CA CYS A 38 -5.86 12.66 13.65
C CYS A 38 -4.95 12.83 14.86
N GLY A 39 -3.74 12.26 14.86
CA GLY A 39 -2.79 12.35 15.98
C GLY A 39 -3.11 11.49 17.20
N ALA A 40 -4.22 10.74 17.22
CA ALA A 40 -4.63 9.95 18.38
C ALA A 40 -3.59 8.88 18.79
N GLN A 41 -3.52 8.62 20.10
CA GLN A 41 -2.74 7.56 20.75
C GLN A 41 -3.64 6.77 21.72
N ASP A 42 -4.75 6.26 21.21
CA ASP A 42 -5.82 5.60 21.99
C ASP A 42 -5.63 4.08 22.16
N GLY A 43 -4.46 3.55 21.77
CA GLY A 43 -4.16 2.12 21.79
C GLY A 43 -4.77 1.31 20.64
N THR A 44 -5.51 1.95 19.72
CA THR A 44 -6.12 1.28 18.55
C THR A 44 -5.29 1.40 17.27
N ILE A 45 -4.08 1.95 17.36
CA ILE A 45 -3.26 2.28 16.20
C ILE A 45 -2.71 1.00 15.58
N VAL A 46 -2.95 0.84 14.28
CA VAL A 46 -2.46 -0.28 13.49
C VAL A 46 -1.67 0.20 12.26
N PRO A 47 -0.70 -0.60 11.77
CA PRO A 47 -0.09 -0.37 10.46
C PRO A 47 -1.08 -0.73 9.35
N ALA A 48 -1.85 0.25 8.90
CA ALA A 48 -2.88 0.10 7.89
C ALA A 48 -2.30 0.23 6.46
N HIS A 49 -2.62 -0.71 5.58
CA HIS A 49 -2.21 -0.64 4.17
C HIS A 49 -3.04 0.40 3.42
N VAL A 50 -2.36 1.37 2.80
CA VAL A 50 -2.99 2.33 1.90
C VAL A 50 -3.00 1.75 0.49
N ASN A 51 -4.19 1.43 0.01
CA ASN A 51 -4.38 0.72 -1.27
C ASN A 51 -4.34 1.68 -2.47
N TYR A 52 -3.69 1.24 -3.56
CA TYR A 52 -3.71 1.89 -4.87
C TYR A 52 -4.66 1.09 -5.76
N HIS A 53 -5.85 1.63 -6.00
CA HIS A 53 -6.99 0.98 -6.68
C HIS A 53 -7.56 -0.20 -5.88
N ASN A 54 -8.80 -0.57 -6.21
CA ASN A 54 -9.40 -1.85 -5.86
C ASN A 54 -8.58 -2.97 -6.50
N PHE A 55 -7.45 -3.32 -5.89
CA PHE A 55 -6.70 -4.50 -6.25
C PHE A 55 -7.67 -5.67 -6.30
N ALA A 56 -7.73 -6.37 -7.44
CA ALA A 56 -8.54 -7.56 -7.58
C ALA A 56 -8.30 -8.49 -6.37
N ARG A 57 -9.38 -9.10 -5.85
CA ARG A 57 -9.36 -9.94 -4.65
C ARG A 57 -8.16 -10.91 -4.69
N GLY A 58 -7.13 -10.63 -3.90
CA GLY A 58 -5.90 -11.44 -3.85
C GLY A 58 -4.58 -10.68 -3.95
N PHE A 59 -4.57 -9.41 -4.37
CA PHE A 59 -3.35 -8.59 -4.36
C PHE A 59 -3.28 -7.70 -3.11
N LYS A 60 -2.36 -8.02 -2.20
CA LYS A 60 -2.10 -7.20 -1.01
C LYS A 60 -1.19 -6.02 -1.38
N ALA A 61 -1.50 -4.80 -0.92
CA ALA A 61 -0.64 -3.63 -1.10
C ALA A 61 0.74 -3.82 -0.44
N SER A 62 1.72 -3.02 -0.86
CA SER A 62 3.11 -3.06 -0.37
C SER A 62 3.19 -2.64 1.10
N ASP A 63 4.03 -3.28 1.91
CA ASP A 63 4.28 -2.84 3.29
C ASP A 63 4.99 -1.48 3.32
N ALA A 64 5.65 -1.05 2.24
CA ALA A 64 6.18 0.30 2.08
C ALA A 64 5.10 1.40 1.97
N ARG A 65 3.81 1.02 1.94
CA ARG A 65 2.65 1.92 1.81
C ARG A 65 1.70 1.79 3.00
N ILE A 66 2.25 1.57 4.19
CA ILE A 66 1.46 1.50 5.42
C ILE A 66 1.47 2.83 6.16
N ALA A 67 0.35 3.17 6.78
CA ALA A 67 0.17 4.34 7.64
C ALA A 67 -0.22 3.91 9.06
N ALA A 68 0.21 4.66 10.07
CA ALA A 68 -0.27 4.45 11.44
C ALA A 68 -1.67 5.06 11.54
N LEU A 69 -2.71 4.23 11.64
CA LEU A 69 -4.10 4.70 11.71
C LEU A 69 -4.79 4.14 12.96
N CYS A 70 -5.54 4.99 13.68
CA CYS A 70 -6.49 4.53 14.68
C CYS A 70 -7.68 3.84 14.01
N LYS A 71 -8.46 3.06 14.77
CA LYS A 71 -9.60 2.31 14.24
C LYS A 71 -10.57 3.20 13.43
N LYS A 72 -10.91 4.39 13.95
CA LYS A 72 -11.84 5.31 13.28
C LYS A 72 -11.32 5.76 11.91
N CYS A 73 -10.09 6.28 11.86
CA CYS A 73 -9.51 6.75 10.60
C CYS A 73 -9.22 5.60 9.63
N HIS A 74 -8.93 4.40 10.14
CA HIS A 74 -8.78 3.21 9.33
C HIS A 74 -10.09 2.80 8.66
N ASP A 75 -11.18 2.71 9.43
CA ASP A 75 -12.51 2.37 8.91
C ASP A 75 -13.01 3.43 7.91
N GLU A 76 -12.75 4.72 8.19
CA GLU A 76 -13.05 5.82 7.25
C GLU A 76 -12.23 5.68 5.96
N HIS A 77 -10.95 5.32 6.04
CA HIS A 77 -10.09 5.13 4.86
C HIS A 77 -10.57 3.95 3.99
N ASP A 78 -10.92 2.83 4.62
CA ASP A 78 -11.44 1.65 3.92
C ASP A 78 -12.84 1.90 3.31
N GLY A 79 -13.67 2.72 3.95
CA GLY A 79 -15.02 3.05 3.51
C GLY A 79 -15.13 4.19 2.49
N CYS A 80 -14.13 5.08 2.41
CA CYS A 80 -14.14 6.18 1.44
C CYS A 80 -13.71 5.68 0.05
N GLY A 81 -14.69 5.31 -0.77
CA GLY A 81 -14.47 4.84 -2.14
C GLY A 81 -13.94 5.88 -3.14
N ASP A 82 -13.79 7.16 -2.75
CA ASP A 82 -13.52 8.24 -3.73
C ASP A 82 -12.78 9.47 -3.17
N ILE A 83 -12.06 9.36 -2.04
CA ILE A 83 -11.19 10.47 -1.59
C ILE A 83 -10.19 10.80 -2.70
N ALA A 84 -10.10 12.10 -3.03
CA ALA A 84 -9.38 12.69 -4.15
C ALA A 84 -8.16 11.87 -4.59
N TRP A 85 -8.42 10.93 -5.50
CA TRP A 85 -7.53 9.84 -5.85
C TRP A 85 -6.17 10.35 -6.30
N TRP A 86 -6.18 11.51 -6.96
CA TRP A 86 -5.00 12.25 -7.38
C TRP A 86 -4.09 12.65 -6.20
N TRP A 87 -4.63 13.11 -5.08
CA TRP A 87 -3.82 13.46 -3.89
C TRP A 87 -3.19 12.24 -3.24
N MET A 88 -3.95 11.15 -3.14
CA MET A 88 -3.45 9.89 -2.60
C MET A 88 -2.25 9.37 -3.40
N VAL A 89 -2.34 9.38 -4.72
CA VAL A 89 -1.29 8.85 -5.60
C VAL A 89 -0.08 9.76 -5.70
N ASN A 90 -0.28 11.08 -5.76
CA ASN A 90 0.82 12.01 -6.01
C ASN A 90 1.50 12.50 -4.73
N TYR A 91 0.86 12.40 -3.57
CA TYR A 91 1.42 12.92 -2.32
C TYR A 91 1.49 11.85 -1.22
N VAL A 92 0.38 11.16 -0.94
CA VAL A 92 0.34 10.23 0.20
C VAL A 92 1.19 8.98 -0.05
N LEU A 93 1.02 8.32 -1.19
CA LEU A 93 1.78 7.11 -1.51
C LEU A 93 3.30 7.36 -1.61
N PRO A 94 3.78 8.41 -2.29
CA PRO A 94 5.21 8.74 -2.31
C PRO A 94 5.74 9.05 -0.91
N LEU A 95 4.98 9.78 -0.09
CA LEU A 95 5.37 10.08 1.29
C LEU A 95 5.53 8.79 2.12
N LEU A 96 4.61 7.84 2.00
CA LEU A 96 4.72 6.57 2.72
C LEU A 96 5.91 5.74 2.23
N GLU A 97 6.18 5.73 0.93
CA GLU A 97 7.35 5.07 0.37
C GLU A 97 8.66 5.74 0.84
N SER A 98 8.71 7.08 0.91
CA SER A 98 9.83 7.82 1.50
C SER A 98 10.03 7.46 2.97
N ASN A 99 8.97 7.40 3.77
CA ASN A 99 9.05 6.98 5.18
C ASN A 99 9.62 5.56 5.32
N TYR A 100 9.32 4.67 4.38
CA TYR A 100 9.89 3.33 4.36
C TYR A 100 11.39 3.34 4.03
N GLU A 101 11.81 4.09 3.01
CA GLU A 101 13.23 4.20 2.66
C GLU A 101 14.04 4.89 3.76
N GLU A 102 13.50 5.92 4.42
CA GLU A 102 14.13 6.53 5.60
C GLU A 102 14.29 5.54 6.74
N TRP A 103 13.24 4.79 7.07
CA TRP A 103 13.31 3.74 8.10
C TRP A 103 14.30 2.63 7.75
N LYS A 104 14.44 2.29 6.47
CA LYS A 104 15.33 1.23 6.00
C LYS A 104 16.80 1.64 6.04
N ASN A 105 17.08 2.93 5.89
CA ASN A 105 18.43 3.49 5.81
C ASN A 105 18.93 4.11 7.13
N GLY A 106 18.06 4.26 8.13
CA GLY A 106 18.39 4.69 9.50
C GLY A 106 18.46 3.53 10.48
#